data_AF-A0AA40DA08-F1
#
_entry.id   AF-A0AA40DA08-F1
#
_cell.length_a   1.000
_cell.length_b   1.000
_cell.length_c   1.000
_cell.angle_alpha   90.00
_cell.angle_beta   90.00
_cell.angle_gamma   90.00
#
_symmetry.space_group_name_H-M   'P 1'
#
loop_
_entity.id
_entity.type
_entity.pdbx_description
1 polymer ?
#
loop_
_entity_poly.entity_id
_entity_poly.type
_entity_poly.pdbx_seq_one_letter_code
_entity_poly.pdbx_strand_id
1 'polypeptide(L)' 'MPGSSRTYVHVWYCDDCHFGPLNISIDAHCVNCGHQRCSYCKVETHKAPRNS' A
#
# COMPACT_ATOMS: atom_id res chain seq x y z
N MET A 1 -22.81 15.49 11.79
CA MET A 1 -22.98 14.26 10.98
C MET A 1 -21.84 13.30 11.35
N PRO A 2 -22.05 12.20 12.07
CA PRO A 2 -20.96 11.25 12.32
C PRO A 2 -20.78 10.38 11.07
N GLY A 3 -20.09 10.94 10.08
CA GLY A 3 -19.69 10.22 8.88
C GLY A 3 -18.69 9.16 9.27
N SER A 4 -19.12 7.90 9.23
CA SER A 4 -18.23 6.76 9.38
C SER A 4 -17.32 6.67 8.15
N SER A 5 -16.26 7.48 8.12
CA SER A 5 -15.27 7.50 7.06
C SER A 5 -14.64 6.12 6.96
N ARG A 6 -14.98 5.38 5.91
CA ARG A 6 -14.24 4.17 5.52
C ARG A 6 -12.88 4.67 5.05
N THR A 7 -11.87 4.64 5.91
CA THR A 7 -10.51 4.98 5.50
C THR A 7 -10.03 3.86 4.58
N TYR A 8 -9.74 4.19 3.32
CA TYR A 8 -9.14 3.26 2.38
C TYR A 8 -7.63 3.46 2.41
N VAL A 9 -6.88 2.36 2.47
CA VAL A 9 -5.42 2.37 2.43
C VAL A 9 -5.00 1.74 1.12
N HIS A 10 -4.22 2.47 0.34
CA HIS A 10 -3.62 1.97 -0.89
C HIS A 10 -2.24 1.40 -0.56
N VAL A 11 -2.05 0.12 -0.86
CA VAL A 11 -0.79 -0.58 -0.69
C VAL A 11 -0.28 -1.06 -2.04
N TRP A 12 1.01 -1.37 -2.09
CA TRP A 12 1.65 -1.94 -3.27
C TRP A 12 2.59 -3.07 -2.90
N TYR A 13 2.88 -3.92 -3.87
CA TYR A 13 3.79 -5.05 -3.76
C TYR A 13 4.86 -4.90 -4.84
N CYS A 14 6.12 -5.08 -4.45
CA CYS A 14 7.25 -4.99 -5.35
C CYS A 14 7.20 -6.13 -6.38
N ASP A 15 7.30 -5.80 -7.67
CA ASP A 15 7.34 -6.79 -8.75
C ASP A 15 8.63 -7.64 -8.73
N ASP A 16 9.75 -7.02 -8.35
CA ASP A 16 11.08 -7.66 -8.39
C ASP A 16 11.24 -8.75 -7.32
N CYS A 17 10.92 -8.43 -6.06
CA CYS A 17 11.07 -9.35 -4.93
C CYS A 17 9.75 -9.84 -4.33
N HIS A 18 8.60 -9.45 -4.89
CA HIS A 18 7.26 -9.83 -4.41
C HIS A 18 6.96 -9.40 -2.97
N PHE A 19 7.75 -8.48 -2.42
CA PHE A 19 7.61 -7.98 -1.05
C PHE A 19 6.47 -6.97 -0.93
N GLY A 20 5.66 -7.10 0.11
CA GLY A 20 4.60 -6.18 0.49
C GLY A 20 3.67 -6.79 1.55
N PRO A 21 2.63 -6.06 1.99
CA PRO A 21 2.16 -4.77 1.47
C PRO A 21 2.98 -3.55 1.95
N LEU A 22 3.42 -2.72 1.01
CA LEU A 22 4.07 -1.42 1.23
C LEU A 22 3.04 -0.30 1.07
N ASN A 23 3.12 0.79 1.83
CA ASN A 23 2.17 1.90 1.73
C ASN A 23 2.50 2.81 0.53
N ILE A 24 1.56 3.04 -0.38
CA ILE A 24 1.81 3.84 -1.59
C ILE A 24 2.20 5.29 -1.29
N SER A 25 1.74 5.82 -0.16
CA SER A 25 1.92 7.23 0.22
C SER A 25 3.21 7.47 1.00
N ILE A 26 3.81 6.42 1.57
CA ILE A 26 4.98 6.51 2.46
C ILE A 26 6.18 5.83 1.79
N ASP A 27 5.98 4.63 1.27
CA ASP A 27 7.03 3.78 0.72
C ASP A 27 7.17 4.04 -0.78
N ALA A 28 8.07 4.97 -1.15
CA ALA A 28 8.40 5.26 -2.55
C ALA A 28 9.25 4.17 -3.21
N HIS A 29 9.95 3.36 -2.41
CA HIS A 29 10.82 2.26 -2.86
C HIS A 29 10.62 1.02 -1.98
N CYS A 30 10.98 -0.14 -2.51
CA CYS A 30 10.90 -1.39 -1.79
C CYS A 30 11.98 -1.43 -0.70
N VAL A 31 11.58 -1.59 0.56
CA VAL A 31 12.53 -1.66 1.70
C VAL A 31 13.41 -2.91 1.66
N ASN A 32 12.97 -3.96 0.95
CA ASN A 32 13.65 -5.26 0.91
C ASN A 32 14.76 -5.30 -0.15
N CYS A 33 14.49 -4.86 -1.38
CA CYS A 33 15.47 -4.90 -2.48
C CYS A 33 15.90 -3.52 -3.01
N GLY A 34 15.31 -2.43 -2.49
CA GLY A 34 15.59 -1.06 -2.95
C GLY A 34 14.92 -0.68 -4.28
N HIS A 35 14.17 -1.59 -4.92
CA HIS A 35 13.51 -1.33 -6.19
C HIS A 35 12.49 -0.19 -6.09
N GLN A 36 12.61 0.82 -6.95
CA GLN A 36 11.69 1.96 -6.99
C GLN A 36 10.32 1.54 -7.54
N ARG A 37 9.22 2.00 -6.93
CA ARG A 37 7.88 1.64 -7.38
C ARG A 37 7.68 1.98 -8.86
N CYS A 38 7.34 0.98 -9.67
CA CYS A 38 7.12 1.11 -11.11
C CYS A 38 5.68 0.69 -11.49
N SER A 39 5.32 0.84 -12.77
CA SER A 39 3.99 0.48 -13.28
C SER A 39 3.69 -1.03 -13.24
N TYR A 40 4.72 -1.87 -13.13
CA TYR A 40 4.57 -3.34 -13.00
C TYR A 40 4.30 -3.78 -11.55
N CYS A 41 4.57 -2.93 -10.56
CA CYS A 41 4.29 -3.24 -9.16
C CYS A 41 2.77 -3.37 -8.93
N LYS A 42 2.34 -4.44 -8.25
CA LYS A 42 0.93 -4.68 -7.95
C LYS A 42 0.43 -3.66 -6.93
N VAL A 43 -0.72 -3.03 -7.16
CA VAL A 43 -1.35 -2.09 -6.23
C VAL A 43 -2.69 -2.65 -5.78
N GLU A 44 -2.93 -2.66 -4.47
CA GLU A 44 -4.19 -3.09 -3.85
C GLU A 44 -4.76 -2.00 -2.94
N THR A 45 -6.08 -1.99 -2.79
CA THR A 45 -6.77 -1.06 -1.89
C THR A 45 -7.46 -1.84 -0.80
N HIS A 46 -7.01 -1.67 0.45
CA HIS A 46 -7.61 -2.30 1.62
C HIS A 46 -8.48 -1.30 2.37
N LYS A 47 -9.54 -1.81 3.00
CA LYS A 47 -10.34 -1.05 3.95
C LYS A 47 -9.54 -1.03 5.26
N ALA A 48 -9.19 0.15 5.76
CA ALA A 48 -8.58 0.26 7.08
C ALA A 48 -9.52 -0.39 8.11
N PRO A 49 -8.99 -1.14 9.08
CA PRO A 49 -9.80 -1.62 10.19
C PRO A 49 -10.38 -0.40 10.90
N ARG A 50 -11.71 -0.36 11.01
CA ARG A 50 -12.39 0.62 11.85
C ARG A 50 -12.10 0.17 13.29
N ASN A 51 -11.17 0.83 13.97
CA ASN A 51 -10.94 0.61 15.39
C ASN A 51 -12.19 1.12 16.13
N SER A 52 -13.04 0.19 16.55
CA SER A 52 -14.29 0.43 17.29
C SER A 52 -14.02 0.65 18.77
#